data_AF-A0A1H1A8H5-F1
#
_entry.id   AF-A0A1H1A8H5-F1
#
_cell.length_a   1.000
_cell.length_b   1.000
_cell.length_c   1.000
_cell.angle_alpha   90.00
_cell.angle_beta   90.00
_cell.angle_gamma   90.00
#
_symmetry.space_group_name_H-M   'P 1'
#
loop_
_entity.id
_entity.type
_entity.pdbx_description
1 polymer ?
#
loop_
_entity_poly.entity_id
_entity_poly.type
_entity_poly.pdbx_seq_one_letter_code
_entity_poly.pdbx_strand_id
1 'polypeptide(L)'
;MREKRYSATAKANSKHPYDWGRAMALAVSKLLRQAEDDGVATHRRNLYDEDLRLRISELADGIQITLSWSPMAAPAVDTAASSPLAVERVTIA
;
A
#
# COMPACT_ATOMS: atom_id res chain seq x y z
N MET A 1 -12.85 -7.07 -12.00
CA MET A 1 -11.98 -5.98 -11.50
C MET A 1 -11.86 -6.18 -9.99
N ARG A 2 -10.65 -6.25 -9.41
CA ARG A 2 -10.50 -6.33 -7.95
C ARG A 2 -11.02 -5.04 -7.33
N GLU A 3 -11.96 -5.14 -6.39
CA GLU A 3 -12.46 -3.98 -5.66
C GLU A 3 -11.31 -3.35 -4.85
N LYS A 4 -11.23 -2.02 -4.91
CA LYS A 4 -10.17 -1.24 -4.27
C LYS A 4 -10.51 -1.01 -2.80
N ARG A 5 -9.75 -1.60 -1.88
CA ARG A 5 -10.08 -1.58 -0.45
C ARG A 5 -9.90 -0.19 0.18
N TYR A 6 -8.90 0.58 -0.26
CA TYR A 6 -8.60 1.90 0.28
C TYR A 6 -8.62 2.96 -0.82
N SER A 7 -9.14 4.14 -0.51
CA SER A 7 -9.18 5.27 -1.43
C SER A 7 -9.17 6.60 -0.69
N ALA A 8 -8.28 7.50 -1.10
CA ALA A 8 -8.11 8.81 -0.49
C ALA A 8 -7.96 9.92 -1.53
N THR A 9 -8.44 11.12 -1.17
CA THR A 9 -8.49 12.27 -2.07
C THR A 9 -7.87 13.53 -1.45
N ALA A 10 -7.18 14.30 -2.28
CA ALA A 10 -6.67 15.64 -1.95
C ALA A 10 -6.82 16.58 -3.16
N LYS A 11 -6.86 17.89 -2.91
CA LYS A 11 -7.01 18.92 -3.94
C LYS A 11 -5.75 19.78 -4.03
N ALA A 12 -5.45 20.25 -5.22
CA ALA A 12 -4.49 21.33 -5.46
C ALA A 12 -5.21 22.48 -6.17
N ASN A 13 -4.87 23.71 -5.82
CA ASN A 13 -5.41 24.94 -6.41
C ASN A 13 -4.68 25.37 -7.70
N SER A 14 -3.75 24.53 -8.18
CA SER A 14 -2.99 24.73 -9.41
C SER A 14 -3.22 23.57 -10.35
N LYS A 15 -3.27 23.87 -11.65
CA LYS A 15 -3.31 22.86 -12.72
C LYS A 15 -1.91 22.46 -13.20
N HIS A 16 -0.84 23.04 -12.64
CA HIS A 16 0.52 22.69 -13.00
C HIS A 16 1.03 21.49 -12.19
N PRO A 17 1.50 20.41 -12.85
CA PRO A 17 1.95 19.19 -12.18
C PRO A 17 3.02 19.39 -11.10
N TYR A 18 3.88 20.39 -11.27
CA TYR A 18 4.94 20.74 -10.32
C TYR A 18 4.40 21.18 -8.94
N ASP A 19 3.16 21.69 -8.89
CA ASP A 19 2.55 22.18 -7.65
C ASP A 19 1.77 21.09 -6.89
N TRP A 20 1.62 19.91 -7.49
CA TRP A 20 0.77 18.84 -6.96
C TRP A 20 1.41 18.02 -5.85
N GLY A 21 2.71 18.18 -5.61
CA GLY A 21 3.46 17.39 -4.63
C GLY A 21 2.81 17.40 -3.25
N ARG A 22 2.32 18.56 -2.79
CA ARG A 22 1.63 18.67 -1.50
C ARG A 22 0.30 17.92 -1.47
N ALA A 23 -0.50 18.03 -2.52
CA ALA A 23 -1.77 17.31 -2.61
C ALA A 23 -1.55 15.79 -2.70
N MET A 24 -0.53 15.37 -3.45
CA MET A 24 -0.16 13.96 -3.55
C MET A 24 0.30 13.40 -2.20
N ALA A 25 1.20 14.09 -1.49
CA ALA A 25 1.63 13.69 -0.15
C ALA A 25 0.45 13.56 0.82
N LEU A 26 -0.48 14.51 0.79
CA LEU A 26 -1.70 14.45 1.61
C LEU A 26 -2.60 13.26 1.25
N ALA A 27 -2.76 12.95 -0.04
CA ALA A 27 -3.54 11.79 -0.46
C ALA A 27 -2.89 10.47 0.01
N VAL A 28 -1.56 10.35 -0.08
CA VAL A 28 -0.81 9.17 0.40
C VAL A 28 -0.94 9.03 1.92
N SER A 29 -0.74 10.10 2.69
CA SER A 29 -0.86 10.05 4.15
C SER A 29 -2.26 9.66 4.60
N LYS A 30 -3.31 10.14 3.92
CA LYS A 30 -4.70 9.74 4.20
C LYS A 30 -4.96 8.28 3.85
N LEU A 31 -4.41 7.81 2.72
CA LEU A 31 -4.56 6.41 2.31
C LEU A 31 -3.89 5.46 3.30
N LEU A 32 -2.68 5.79 3.75
CA LEU A 32 -1.96 5.01 4.76
C LEU A 32 -2.70 4.97 6.08
N ARG A 33 -3.23 6.11 6.54
CA ARG A 33 -4.05 6.18 7.75
C ARG A 33 -5.26 5.24 7.70
N GLN A 34 -5.99 5.22 6.57
CA GLN A 34 -7.11 4.29 6.40
C GLN A 34 -6.68 2.83 6.55
N ALA A 35 -5.50 2.47 6.03
CA ALA A 35 -4.99 1.11 6.15
C ALA A 35 -4.43 0.79 7.55
N GLU A 36 -3.91 1.78 8.27
CA GLU A 36 -3.48 1.64 9.67
C GLU A 36 -4.68 1.44 10.59
N ASP A 37 -5.75 2.20 10.40
CA ASP A 37 -7.01 2.08 11.16
C ASP A 37 -7.63 0.68 11.00
N ASP A 38 -7.48 0.06 9.83
CA ASP A 38 -7.92 -1.30 9.51
C ASP A 38 -6.94 -2.40 9.98
N GLY A 39 -5.82 -2.04 10.62
CA GLY A 39 -4.77 -2.95 11.06
C GLY A 39 -3.99 -3.62 9.92
N VAL A 40 -4.16 -3.14 8.69
CA VAL A 40 -3.50 -3.68 7.51
C VAL A 40 -2.10 -3.08 7.35
N ALA A 41 -1.91 -1.80 7.66
CA ALA A 41 -0.63 -1.12 7.55
C ALA A 41 0.24 -1.23 8.80
N THR A 42 1.34 -1.99 8.70
CA THR A 42 2.45 -1.88 9.67
C THR A 42 3.44 -0.85 9.13
N HIS A 43 3.88 0.06 10.01
CA HIS A 43 4.76 1.23 9.76
C HIS A 43 6.02 1.00 8.88
N ARG A 44 6.34 -0.23 8.45
CA ARG A 44 7.54 -0.55 7.64
C ARG A 44 7.31 -1.19 6.26
N ARG A 45 6.11 -1.66 5.87
CA ARG A 45 6.01 -2.56 4.69
C ARG A 45 4.85 -2.40 3.71
N ASN A 46 3.94 -1.44 3.89
CA ASN A 46 2.63 -1.60 3.25
C ASN A 46 2.40 -1.01 1.87
N LEU A 47 3.33 -0.24 1.31
CA LEU A 47 3.16 0.34 -0.02
C LEU A 47 4.33 0.05 -0.98
N TYR A 48 5.37 -0.61 -0.48
CA TYR A 48 6.47 -1.04 -1.33
C TYR A 48 6.03 -2.25 -2.14
N ASP A 49 6.33 -2.25 -3.44
CA ASP A 49 5.96 -3.31 -4.38
C ASP A 49 4.44 -3.50 -4.59
N GLU A 50 3.64 -2.52 -4.19
CA GLU A 50 2.19 -2.54 -4.32
C GLU A 50 1.70 -1.68 -5.50
N ASP A 51 0.67 -2.17 -6.19
CA ASP A 51 0.04 -1.46 -7.30
C ASP A 51 -0.85 -0.31 -6.79
N LEU A 52 -0.30 0.90 -6.78
CA LEU A 52 -1.05 2.11 -6.48
C LEU A 52 -1.71 2.68 -7.74
N ARG A 53 -3.01 2.92 -7.70
CA ARG A 53 -3.72 3.62 -8.79
C ARG A 53 -3.92 5.08 -8.46
N LEU A 54 -3.31 5.95 -9.27
CA LEU A 54 -3.51 7.39 -9.27
C LEU A 54 -4.56 7.79 -10.32
N ARG A 55 -5.55 8.59 -9.91
CA ARG A 55 -6.48 9.29 -10.79
C ARG A 55 -6.40 10.78 -10.52
N ILE A 56 -6.21 11.56 -11.58
CA ILE A 56 -6.26 13.02 -11.54
C ILE A 56 -7.53 13.45 -12.27
N SER A 57 -8.29 14.35 -11.67
CA SER A 57 -9.50 14.93 -12.25
C SER A 57 -9.39 16.44 -12.19
N GLU A 58 -9.69 17.11 -13.30
CA GLU A 58 -9.71 18.56 -13.35
C GLU A 58 -10.89 19.11 -12.55
N LEU A 59 -10.64 20.22 -11.84
CA LEU A 59 -11.65 21.03 -11.17
C LEU A 59 -11.67 22.44 -11.78
N ALA A 60 -12.72 23.21 -11.52
CA ALA A 60 -12.82 24.59 -11.97
C ALA A 60 -11.63 25.45 -11.50
N ASP A 61 -11.18 25.23 -10.26
CA ASP A 61 -10.16 26.01 -9.54
C ASP A 61 -8.85 25.22 -9.30
N GLY A 62 -8.62 24.13 -10.04
CA GLY A 62 -7.41 23.33 -9.88
C GLY A 62 -7.62 21.88 -10.26
N ILE A 63 -7.17 20.96 -9.40
CA ILE A 63 -7.30 19.53 -9.62
C ILE A 63 -7.68 18.76 -8.35
N GLN A 64 -8.19 17.57 -8.55
CA GLN A 64 -8.40 16.55 -7.54
C GLN A 64 -7.51 15.35 -7.83
N ILE A 65 -6.76 14.92 -6.82
CA ILE A 65 -5.96 13.71 -6.82
C ILE A 65 -6.69 12.67 -6.00
N THR A 66 -6.97 11.52 -6.60
CA THR A 66 -7.48 10.34 -5.91
C THR A 66 -6.47 9.20 -6.04
N LEU A 67 -6.05 8.66 -4.90
CA LEU A 67 -5.24 7.45 -4.81
C LEU A 67 -6.10 6.30 -4.35
N SER A 68 -5.91 5.13 -4.93
CA SER A 68 -6.55 3.90 -4.47
C SER A 68 -5.60 2.73 -4.49
N TRP A 69 -5.72 1.86 -3.48
CA TRP A 69 -4.88 0.69 -3.31
C TRP A 69 -5.73 -0.49 -2.79
N SER A 70 -5.35 -1.69 -3.20
CA SER A 70 -5.79 -2.95 -2.58
C SER A 70 -4.55 -3.72 -2.18
N PRO A 71 -4.37 -4.04 -0.89
CA PRO A 71 -3.31 -4.92 -0.46
C PRO A 71 -3.45 -6.23 -1.20
N MET A 72 -2.36 -6.73 -1.79
CA MET A 72 -2.33 -8.12 -2.19
C MET A 72 -2.52 -8.96 -0.92
N ALA A 73 -3.52 -9.85 -0.91
CA ALA A 73 -3.65 -10.81 0.18
C ALA A 73 -2.29 -11.50 0.29
N ALA A 74 -1.65 -11.40 1.47
CA ALA A 74 -0.39 -12.07 1.72
C ALA A 74 -0.55 -13.52 1.24
N PRO A 75 0.41 -14.09 0.51
CA PRO A 75 0.33 -15.50 0.16
C PRO A 75 0.09 -16.24 1.47
N ALA A 76 -1.03 -16.97 1.54
CA ALA A 76 -1.36 -17.78 2.70
C ALA A 76 -0.11 -18.56 3.03
N VAL A 77 0.51 -18.24 4.17
CA VAL A 77 1.75 -18.88 4.57
C VAL A 77 1.36 -20.34 4.73
N ASP A 78 1.75 -21.16 3.76
CA ASP A 78 1.42 -22.56 3.74
C ASP A 78 2.09 -23.17 4.96
N THR A 79 1.31 -23.31 6.03
CA THR A 79 1.78 -23.81 7.34
C THR A 79 1.86 -25.34 7.28
N ALA A 80 2.36 -25.85 6.15
CA ALA A 80 2.49 -27.26 5.83
C ALA A 80 3.92 -27.57 5.36
N ALA A 81 4.92 -27.02 6.06
CA ALA A 81 6.29 -27.49 5.95
C ALA A 81 7.01 -27.37 7.30
N SER A 82 6.46 -28.01 8.32
CA SER A 82 7.22 -28.36 9.52
C SER A 82 7.17 -29.87 9.71
N SER A 83 7.86 -30.59 8.82
CA SER A 83 8.30 -31.96 9.10
C SER A 83 9.66 -31.89 9.81
N PRO A 84 9.80 -32.42 11.04
CA PRO A 84 11.07 -32.43 11.75
C PRO A 84 11.80 -33.77 11.58
N LEU A 85 12.70 -33.91 10.61
CA LEU A 85 13.58 -35.09 10.44
C LEU A 85 14.84 -34.65 9.67
N ALA A 86 16.10 -34.88 10.04
CA ALA A 86 16.75 -35.45 11.21
C ALA A 86 18.18 -34.87 11.22
N VAL A 87 18.67 -34.39 12.37
CA VAL A 87 20.08 -33.96 12.50
C VAL A 87 20.91 -35.21 12.82
N GLU A 88 21.62 -35.73 11.82
CA GLU A 88 22.57 -36.81 12.03
C GLU A 88 23.82 -36.26 12.74
N ARG A 89 24.03 -36.65 14.00
CA ARG A 89 25.20 -36.27 14.78
C ARG A 89 26.33 -37.25 14.49
N VAL A 90 27.31 -36.83 13.68
CA VAL A 90 28.58 -37.55 13.52
C VAL A 90 29.42 -37.37 14.79
N THR A 91 29.77 -38.47 15.45
CA THR A 91 30.75 -38.50 16.54
C THR A 91 32.09 -38.91 15.95
N ILE A 92 33.12 -38.09 16.13
CA ILE A 92 34.50 -38.42 15.75
C ILE A 92 35.19 -38.96 17.02
N ALA A 93 35.76 -40.16 16.91
CA ALA A 93 36.54 -40.83 17.96
C ALA A 93 38.01 -40.38 17.94
#